data_AF-A0AAJ0PRM3-F1
#
_entry.id   AF-A0AAJ0PRM3-F1
#
_cell.length_a   1.000
_cell.length_b   1.000
_cell.length_c   1.000
_cell.angle_alpha   90.00
_cell.angle_beta   90.00
_cell.angle_gamma   90.00
#
_symmetry.space_group_name_H-M   'P 1'
#
loop_
_entity.id
_entity.type
_entity.pdbx_description
1 polymer ?
#
loop_
_entity_poly.entity_id
_entity_poly.type
_entity_poly.pdbx_seq_one_letter_code
_entity_poly.pdbx_strand_id
1 'polypeptide(L)'
;MQAEALDAATRYLQAQGMHPEPAYFGESHFRIGWRVRVNDLDLVYRLVDDSLVVCDLATRGGGGGPSDAVATFIHLVHRMERAGIALREVRGTFFETASNAQLNRLRQRLATVLEAQGAYWRDIDGDPWLIYPVGARGAEAARQ
;
A
#
# COMPACT_ATOMS: atom_id res chain seq x y z
N MET A 1 -24.77 -14.01 -3.44
CA MET A 1 -23.50 -13.26 -3.46
C MET A 1 -23.79 -11.88 -2.90
N GLN A 2 -23.37 -11.60 -1.66
CA GLN A 2 -23.43 -10.23 -1.14
C GLN A 2 -22.38 -9.43 -1.92
N ALA A 3 -22.80 -8.34 -2.56
CA ALA A 3 -21.85 -7.37 -3.08
C ALA A 3 -21.10 -6.81 -1.88
N GLU A 4 -19.84 -7.19 -1.70
CA GLU A 4 -19.00 -6.57 -0.68
C GLU A 4 -18.99 -5.08 -0.95
N ALA A 5 -19.51 -4.31 0.01
CA ALA A 5 -19.49 -2.87 -0.06
C ALA A 5 -18.03 -2.44 -0.21
N LEU A 6 -17.74 -1.68 -1.27
CA LEU A 6 -16.40 -1.16 -1.52
C LEU A 6 -15.93 -0.34 -0.30
N ASP A 7 -14.74 -0.64 0.17
CA ASP A 7 -14.11 0.10 1.26
C ASP A 7 -13.88 1.58 0.85
N ALA A 8 -13.62 2.44 1.84
CA ALA A 8 -13.50 3.87 1.60
C ALA A 8 -12.34 4.24 0.65
N ALA A 9 -11.22 3.52 0.71
CA ALA A 9 -10.08 3.73 -0.17
C ALA A 9 -10.44 3.36 -1.61
N THR A 10 -11.07 2.21 -1.80
CA THR A 10 -11.51 1.73 -3.12
C THR A 10 -12.57 2.63 -3.75
N ARG A 11 -13.55 3.11 -2.97
CA ARG A 11 -14.53 4.11 -3.43
C ARG A 11 -13.88 5.42 -3.85
N TYR A 12 -12.92 5.90 -3.07
CA TYR A 12 -12.17 7.11 -3.41
C TYR A 12 -11.42 6.94 -4.73
N LEU A 13 -10.70 5.83 -4.90
CA LEU A 13 -9.93 5.56 -6.13
C LEU A 13 -10.84 5.54 -7.35
N GLN A 14 -12.01 4.88 -7.26
CA GLN A 14 -13.02 4.91 -8.32
C GLN A 14 -13.52 6.33 -8.62
N ALA A 15 -13.81 7.13 -7.58
CA ALA A 15 -14.23 8.52 -7.74
C ALA A 15 -13.15 9.41 -8.39
N GLN A 16 -11.87 9.03 -8.29
CA GLN A 16 -10.76 9.69 -8.97
C GLN A 16 -10.54 9.18 -10.42
N GLY A 17 -11.46 8.35 -10.95
CA GLY A 17 -11.37 7.80 -12.30
C GLY A 17 -10.42 6.60 -12.44
N MET A 18 -9.98 6.01 -11.33
CA MET A 18 -9.21 4.77 -11.35
C MET A 18 -10.15 3.57 -11.39
N HIS A 19 -9.62 2.42 -11.81
CA HIS A 19 -10.39 1.17 -11.93
C HIS A 19 -9.76 0.08 -11.05
N PRO A 20 -10.00 0.10 -9.73
CA PRO A 20 -9.56 -1.00 -8.88
C PRO A 20 -10.26 -2.31 -9.25
N GLU A 21 -9.49 -3.36 -9.41
CA GLU A 21 -9.96 -4.72 -9.74
C GLU A 21 -9.68 -5.68 -8.57
N PRO A 22 -10.51 -6.70 -8.32
CA PRO A 22 -10.21 -7.70 -7.31
C PRO A 22 -8.87 -8.40 -7.58
N ALA A 23 -8.01 -8.47 -6.58
CA ALA A 23 -6.74 -9.20 -6.64
C ALA A 23 -6.86 -10.52 -5.87
N TYR A 24 -6.36 -11.60 -6.46
CA TYR A 24 -6.42 -12.95 -5.91
C TYR A 24 -5.04 -13.52 -5.61
N PHE A 25 -4.97 -14.45 -4.65
CA PHE A 25 -3.74 -15.16 -4.33
C PHE A 25 -3.42 -16.19 -5.42
N GLY A 26 -2.40 -15.92 -6.23
CA GLY A 26 -2.03 -16.79 -7.35
C GLY A 26 -3.21 -17.01 -8.31
N GLU A 27 -3.46 -18.27 -8.67
CA GLU A 27 -4.61 -18.68 -9.49
C GLU A 27 -5.84 -19.09 -8.65
N SER A 28 -5.80 -18.90 -7.33
CA SER A 28 -6.92 -19.27 -6.46
C SER A 28 -8.07 -18.27 -6.54
N HIS A 29 -9.25 -18.66 -6.05
CA HIS A 29 -10.38 -17.74 -5.84
C HIS A 29 -10.30 -16.96 -4.53
N PHE A 30 -9.17 -17.03 -3.82
CA PHE A 30 -8.99 -16.32 -2.56
C PHE A 30 -8.59 -14.87 -2.81
N ARG A 31 -9.53 -13.92 -2.58
CA ARG A 31 -9.28 -12.49 -2.77
C ARG A 31 -8.38 -11.95 -1.67
N ILE A 32 -7.23 -11.38 -2.04
CA ILE A 32 -6.27 -10.78 -1.11
C ILE A 32 -6.46 -9.27 -0.96
N GLY A 33 -7.14 -8.62 -1.91
CA GLY A 33 -7.42 -7.19 -1.88
C GLY A 33 -7.89 -6.65 -3.23
N TRP A 34 -7.53 -5.41 -3.50
CA TRP A 34 -7.79 -4.68 -4.73
C TRP A 34 -6.48 -4.34 -5.41
N ARG A 35 -6.42 -4.49 -6.71
CA ARG A 35 -5.34 -4.02 -7.57
C ARG A 35 -5.75 -2.71 -8.21
N VAL A 36 -4.90 -1.69 -8.13
CA VAL A 36 -5.06 -0.44 -8.87
C VAL A 36 -3.75 -0.08 -9.56
N ARG A 37 -3.87 0.50 -10.76
CA ARG A 37 -2.73 1.06 -11.48
C ARG A 37 -2.74 2.58 -11.37
N VAL A 38 -1.59 3.15 -11.00
CA VAL A 38 -1.37 4.59 -10.97
C VAL A 38 -0.02 4.86 -11.62
N ASN A 39 -0.01 5.50 -12.79
CA ASN A 39 1.22 5.68 -13.59
C ASN A 39 1.97 4.36 -13.83
N ASP A 40 3.23 4.28 -13.42
CA ASP A 40 4.12 3.12 -13.48
C ASP A 40 3.97 2.16 -12.28
N LEU A 41 3.13 2.51 -11.30
CA LEU A 41 2.87 1.73 -10.10
C LEU A 41 1.68 0.78 -10.28
N ASP A 42 1.91 -0.51 -10.01
CA ASP A 42 0.88 -1.52 -9.81
C ASP A 42 0.81 -1.85 -8.31
N LEU A 43 -0.29 -1.50 -7.66
CA LEU A 43 -0.49 -1.64 -6.20
C LEU A 43 -1.62 -2.63 -5.93
N VAL A 44 -1.32 -3.64 -5.12
CA VAL A 44 -2.35 -4.49 -4.48
C VAL A 44 -2.47 -4.08 -3.02
N TYR A 45 -3.68 -3.69 -2.60
CA TYR A 45 -3.95 -3.17 -1.27
C TYR A 45 -5.26 -3.71 -0.70
N ARG A 46 -5.44 -3.58 0.62
CA ARG A 46 -6.74 -3.72 1.29
C ARG A 46 -6.84 -2.73 2.44
N LEU A 47 -8.04 -2.27 2.75
CA LEU A 47 -8.30 -1.44 3.93
C LEU A 47 -8.81 -2.32 5.08
N VAL A 48 -8.13 -2.30 6.23
CA VAL A 48 -8.49 -3.05 7.43
C VAL A 48 -8.35 -2.13 8.64
N ASP A 49 -9.44 -1.87 9.36
CA ASP A 49 -9.45 -1.00 10.56
C ASP A 49 -8.69 0.31 10.36
N ASP A 50 -9.08 1.07 9.33
CA ASP A 50 -8.44 2.32 8.88
C ASP A 50 -6.94 2.20 8.53
N SER A 51 -6.45 0.97 8.32
CA SER A 51 -5.07 0.70 7.92
C SER A 51 -5.03 0.25 6.47
N LEU A 52 -4.28 0.98 5.63
CA LEU A 52 -4.03 0.55 4.25
C LEU A 52 -2.91 -0.49 4.27
N VAL A 53 -3.30 -1.75 4.09
CA VAL A 53 -2.36 -2.87 4.01
C VAL A 53 -1.88 -3.01 2.57
N VAL A 54 -0.58 -2.84 2.36
CA VAL A 54 0.09 -3.12 1.09
C VAL A 54 0.32 -4.63 1.00
N CYS A 55 -0.41 -5.28 0.09
CA CYS A 55 -0.29 -6.72 -0.15
C CYS A 55 0.76 -7.04 -1.22
N ASP A 56 0.84 -6.21 -2.26
CA ASP A 56 1.88 -6.31 -3.28
C ASP A 56 2.10 -4.95 -3.96
N LEU A 57 3.29 -4.77 -4.54
CA LEU A 57 3.71 -3.53 -5.15
C LEU A 57 4.71 -3.83 -6.26
N ALA A 58 4.45 -3.40 -7.49
CA ALA A 58 5.34 -3.62 -8.62
C ALA A 58 5.48 -2.36 -9.50
N THR A 59 6.62 -2.26 -10.19
CA THR A 59 6.76 -1.30 -11.30
C THR A 59 6.42 -2.00 -12.61
N ARG A 60 5.69 -1.32 -13.50
CA ARG A 60 5.46 -1.85 -14.86
C ARG A 60 6.46 -1.21 -15.81
N GLY A 61 7.26 -2.04 -16.47
CA GLY A 61 8.35 -1.64 -17.36
C GLY A 61 7.91 -0.58 -18.37
N GLY A 62 8.37 0.66 -18.15
CA GLY A 62 7.98 1.83 -18.92
C GLY A 62 8.63 3.08 -18.36
N GLY A 63 9.94 3.24 -18.58
CA GLY A 63 10.71 4.49 -18.32
C GLY A 63 10.95 4.88 -16.86
N GLY A 64 9.96 4.70 -15.98
CA GLY A 64 10.02 5.04 -14.56
C GLY A 64 10.82 4.02 -13.75
N GLY A 65 11.69 4.54 -12.88
CA GLY A 65 12.49 3.72 -11.96
C GLY A 65 11.75 3.41 -10.67
N PRO A 66 12.32 2.57 -9.78
CA PRO A 66 11.76 2.32 -8.45
C PRO A 66 11.47 3.59 -7.64
N SER A 67 12.20 4.68 -7.89
CA SER A 67 11.96 5.99 -7.26
C SER A 67 10.63 6.62 -7.68
N ASP A 68 10.22 6.48 -8.94
CA ASP A 68 9.01 7.12 -9.46
C ASP A 68 7.74 6.41 -8.96
N ALA A 69 7.78 5.08 -8.92
CA ALA A 69 6.72 4.28 -8.31
C ALA A 69 6.58 4.55 -6.81
N VAL A 70 7.69 4.71 -6.07
CA VAL A 70 7.67 5.09 -4.66
C VAL A 70 7.09 6.49 -4.47
N ALA A 71 7.51 7.47 -5.27
CA ALA A 71 6.94 8.82 -5.21
C ALA A 71 5.44 8.80 -5.52
N THR A 72 5.01 8.04 -6.53
CA THR A 72 3.60 7.85 -6.88
C THR A 72 2.82 7.24 -5.71
N PHE A 73 3.38 6.24 -5.02
CA PHE A 73 2.77 5.64 -3.84
C PHE A 73 2.60 6.65 -2.70
N ILE A 74 3.65 7.39 -2.34
CA ILE A 74 3.60 8.41 -1.27
C ILE A 74 2.58 9.50 -1.61
N HIS A 75 2.55 9.97 -2.86
CA HIS A 75 1.56 10.93 -3.31
C HIS A 75 0.13 10.40 -3.23
N LEU A 76 -0.07 9.11 -3.54
CA LEU A 76 -1.38 8.48 -3.43
C LEU A 76 -1.88 8.47 -1.97
N VAL A 77 -1.02 8.06 -1.03
CA VAL A 77 -1.34 8.03 0.41
C VAL A 77 -1.74 9.42 0.91
N HIS A 78 -0.94 10.45 0.62
CA HIS A 78 -1.27 11.81 1.02
C HIS A 78 -2.53 12.36 0.34
N ARG A 79 -2.83 11.95 -0.90
CA ARG A 79 -4.08 12.34 -1.56
C ARG A 79 -5.30 11.72 -0.87
N MET A 80 -5.21 10.45 -0.46
CA MET A 80 -6.27 9.79 0.31
C MET A 80 -6.49 10.47 1.67
N GLU A 81 -5.40 10.77 2.37
CA GLU A 81 -5.43 11.50 3.64
C GLU A 81 -6.12 12.87 3.50
N ARG A 82 -5.69 13.68 2.51
CA ARG A 82 -6.26 15.00 2.24
C ARG A 82 -7.71 14.95 1.78
N ALA A 83 -8.14 13.85 1.17
CA ALA A 83 -9.53 13.61 0.79
C ALA A 83 -10.41 13.22 1.98
N GLY A 84 -9.86 13.13 3.19
CA GLY A 84 -10.60 12.82 4.40
C GLY A 84 -10.90 11.34 4.58
N ILE A 85 -10.20 10.45 3.86
CA ILE A 85 -10.29 9.02 4.14
C ILE A 85 -9.72 8.77 5.53
N ALA A 86 -10.46 8.03 6.35
CA ALA A 86 -9.98 7.57 7.64
C ALA A 86 -8.82 6.58 7.41
N LEU A 87 -7.61 7.11 7.36
CA LEU A 87 -6.38 6.36 7.21
C LEU A 87 -5.50 6.66 8.42
N ARG A 88 -5.39 5.70 9.33
CA ARG A 88 -4.52 5.78 10.52
C ARG A 88 -3.08 5.45 10.16
N GLU A 89 -2.89 4.41 9.38
CA GLU A 89 -1.56 3.92 9.03
C GLU A 89 -1.57 3.25 7.65
N VAL A 90 -0.41 3.23 7.03
CA VAL A 90 -0.08 2.34 5.92
C VAL A 90 0.86 1.28 6.47
N ARG A 91 0.60 0.00 6.18
CA ARG A 91 1.47 -1.08 6.65
C ARG A 91 1.69 -2.15 5.61
N GLY A 92 2.84 -2.79 5.64
CA GLY A 92 3.16 -3.89 4.74
C GLY A 92 4.34 -4.72 5.21
N THR A 93 4.32 -5.99 4.83
CA THR A 93 5.43 -6.91 4.99
C THR A 93 6.35 -6.78 3.78
N PHE A 94 7.35 -5.90 3.85
CA PHE A 94 8.28 -5.63 2.75
C PHE A 94 9.42 -6.66 2.68
N PHE A 95 9.08 -7.95 2.63
CA PHE A 95 10.06 -9.02 2.56
C PHE A 95 10.77 -9.09 1.21
N GLU A 96 12.06 -9.41 1.26
CA GLU A 96 12.84 -9.79 0.09
C GLU A 96 12.49 -11.22 -0.34
N THR A 97 12.40 -11.42 -1.66
CA THR A 97 12.20 -12.74 -2.28
C THR A 97 13.40 -13.10 -3.14
N ALA A 98 13.88 -14.35 -3.06
CA ALA A 98 15.09 -14.75 -3.81
C ALA A 98 14.92 -14.67 -5.34
N SER A 99 13.68 -14.69 -5.83
CA SER A 99 13.34 -14.83 -7.25
C SER A 99 13.07 -13.50 -7.98
N ASN A 100 13.04 -12.35 -7.30
CA ASN A 100 12.72 -11.08 -7.95
C ASN A 100 13.51 -9.88 -7.40
N ALA A 101 14.73 -9.69 -7.92
CA ALA A 101 15.62 -8.60 -7.49
C ALA A 101 15.04 -7.19 -7.77
N GLN A 102 14.26 -7.00 -8.83
CA GLN A 102 13.66 -5.71 -9.14
C GLN A 102 12.57 -5.35 -8.12
N LEU A 103 11.73 -6.31 -7.77
CA LEU A 103 10.71 -6.18 -6.73
C LEU A 103 11.35 -5.89 -5.36
N ASN A 104 12.43 -6.61 -5.00
CA ASN A 104 13.14 -6.35 -3.76
C ASN A 104 13.71 -4.93 -3.71
N ARG A 105 14.31 -4.43 -4.80
CA ARG A 105 14.80 -3.05 -4.86
C ARG A 105 13.69 -2.02 -4.67
N LEU A 106 12.52 -2.25 -5.25
CA LEU A 106 11.36 -1.38 -5.07
C LEU A 106 10.88 -1.40 -3.62
N ARG A 107 10.73 -2.58 -3.02
CA ARG A 107 10.31 -2.74 -1.63
C ARG A 107 11.29 -2.11 -0.66
N GLN A 108 12.59 -2.35 -0.85
CA GLN A 108 13.65 -1.75 -0.03
C GLN A 108 13.65 -0.23 -0.16
N ARG A 109 13.50 0.29 -1.38
CA ARG A 109 13.43 1.74 -1.60
C ARG A 109 12.21 2.35 -0.92
N LEU A 110 11.05 1.71 -1.03
CA LEU A 110 9.84 2.16 -0.36
C LEU A 110 10.03 2.16 1.15
N ALA A 111 10.57 1.08 1.71
CA ALA A 111 10.83 0.95 3.14
C ALA A 111 11.74 2.07 3.64
N THR A 112 12.89 2.28 3.00
CA THR A 112 13.83 3.36 3.36
C THR A 112 13.18 4.74 3.29
N VAL A 113 12.36 5.01 2.27
CA VAL A 113 11.68 6.31 2.13
C VAL A 113 10.61 6.49 3.22
N LEU A 114 9.86 5.44 3.55
CA LEU A 114 8.86 5.49 4.61
C LEU A 114 9.52 5.65 5.98
N GLU A 115 10.61 4.95 6.28
CA GLU A 115 11.38 5.10 7.53
C GLU A 115 11.89 6.53 7.70
N ALA A 116 12.44 7.12 6.63
CA ALA A 116 12.86 8.52 6.64
C ALA A 116 11.70 9.50 6.88
N GLN A 117 10.46 9.09 6.63
CA GLN A 117 9.24 9.86 6.92
C GLN A 117 8.60 9.52 8.27
N GLY A 118 9.27 8.71 9.10
CA GLY A 118 8.80 8.34 10.44
C GLY A 118 8.06 7.01 10.52
N ALA A 119 8.13 6.17 9.49
CA ALA A 119 7.71 4.78 9.61
C ALA A 119 8.67 4.00 10.52
N TYR A 120 8.16 2.94 11.13
CA TYR A 120 8.93 2.08 12.02
C TYR A 120 8.55 0.61 11.83
N TRP A 121 9.47 -0.29 12.15
CA TRP A 121 9.24 -1.72 12.13
C TRP A 121 8.58 -2.17 13.44
N ARG A 122 7.58 -3.04 13.32
CA ARG A 122 6.92 -3.70 14.45
C ARG A 122 6.65 -5.15 14.09
N ASP A 123 6.95 -6.06 15.02
CA ASP A 123 6.52 -7.45 14.90
C ASP A 123 5.01 -7.56 15.11
N ILE A 124 4.32 -8.16 14.14
CA ILE A 124 2.90 -8.51 14.23
C ILE A 124 2.80 -9.98 13.85
N ASP A 125 2.30 -10.79 14.78
CA ASP A 125 2.15 -12.25 14.63
C ASP A 125 3.46 -12.99 14.26
N GLY A 126 4.61 -12.45 14.67
CA GLY A 126 5.93 -13.02 14.42
C GLY A 126 6.58 -12.60 13.10
N ASP A 127 5.91 -11.75 12.33
CA ASP A 127 6.44 -11.17 11.09
C ASP A 127 6.80 -9.68 11.29
N PRO A 128 7.90 -9.17 10.70
CA PRO A 128 8.20 -7.75 10.70
C PRO A 128 7.29 -6.98 9.73
N TRP A 129 6.54 -6.02 10.27
CA TRP A 129 5.73 -5.09 9.50
C TRP A 129 6.32 -3.69 9.57
N LEU A 130 6.48 -3.04 8.42
CA LEU A 130 6.76 -1.62 8.40
C LEU A 130 5.43 -0.86 8.52
N ILE A 131 5.36 0.05 9.47
CA ILE A 131 4.18 0.84 9.78
C ILE A 131 4.51 2.30 9.55
N TYR A 132 3.82 2.91 8.61
CA TYR A 132 3.87 4.34 8.33
C TYR A 132 2.61 5.02 8.88
N PRO A 133 2.73 5.82 9.96
CA PRO A 133 1.59 6.53 10.51
C PRO A 133 1.16 7.67 9.58
N VAL A 134 -0.14 7.79 9.33
CA VAL A 134 -0.69 8.82 8.43
C VAL A 134 -1.36 9.92 9.25
N GLY A 135 -0.94 11.16 8.98
CA GLY A 135 -1.45 12.36 9.63
C GLY A 135 -1.27 12.39 11.15
N ALA A 136 -1.97 13.33 11.79
CA ALA A 136 -1.92 13.48 13.25
C ALA A 136 -2.42 12.23 14.00
N ARG A 137 -3.48 11.58 13.47
CA ARG A 137 -4.06 10.36 14.07
C ARG A 137 -3.07 9.19 14.10
N GLY A 138 -2.31 9.00 13.02
CA GLY A 138 -1.26 7.99 13.00
C GLY A 138 -0.12 8.35 13.96
N ALA A 139 0.32 9.60 13.95
CA ALA A 139 1.44 10.06 14.79
C ALA A 139 1.17 9.89 16.29
N GLU A 140 -0.08 10.03 16.75
CA GLU A 140 -0.48 9.78 18.14
C GLU A 140 -0.52 8.29 18.49
N ALA A 141 -0.95 7.43 17.57
CA ALA A 141 -0.95 5.98 17.75
C ALA A 141 0.47 5.39 17.77
N ALA A 142 1.41 6.02 17.07
CA ALA A 142 2.82 5.60 17.01
C ALA A 142 3.63 5.90 18.28
N ARG A 143 3.11 6.76 19.18
CA ARG A 143 3.78 7.17 20.43
C ARG A 143 3.38 6.34 21.65
N GLN A 144 2.43 5.42 21.48
CA GLN A 144 1.88 4.56 22.53
C GLN A 144 2.46 3.15 22.38
#